data_AF-A0A0H2RTV9-F1
#
_entry.id   AF-A0A0H2RTV9-F1
#
_cell.length_a   1.000
_cell.length_b   1.000
_cell.length_c   1.000
_cell.angle_alpha   90.00
_cell.angle_beta   90.00
_cell.angle_gamma   90.00
#
_symmetry.space_group_name_H-M   'P 1'
#
loop_
_entity.id
_entity.type
_entity.pdbx_description
1 polymer ?
#
loop_
_entity_poly.entity_id
_entity_poly.type
_entity_poly.pdbx_seq_one_letter_code
_entity_poly.pdbx_strand_id
1 'polypeptide(L)'
;AACSLAQISPTTPGPNETYNAGSACKIAWTPDSSGSWTNLTIALMSGSNTNMSLVTKVAEGLDGTNASLTPFSWTCPEVTPYSDIYFYQFTNGNLTENSTWTTRFTIASPAGDSDSPENMKQPNGDEVPWGMGQLKESKLSSNTSLASQNSSSS
;
A
#
# COMPACT_ATOMS: atom_id res chain seq x y z
N ALA A 1 -21.26 -2.95 -27.05
CA ALA A 1 -20.05 -3.60 -26.53
C ALA A 1 -19.39 -2.61 -25.58
N ALA A 2 -19.34 -2.91 -24.28
CA ALA A 2 -18.54 -2.10 -23.37
C ALA A 2 -17.09 -2.31 -23.79
N CYS A 3 -16.43 -1.24 -24.21
CA CYS A 3 -15.01 -1.24 -24.49
C CYS A 3 -14.32 -1.48 -23.14
N SER A 4 -14.13 -2.73 -22.74
CA SER A 4 -13.27 -3.06 -21.61
C SER A 4 -11.87 -2.68 -22.08
N LEU A 5 -11.40 -1.49 -21.68
CA LEU A 5 -9.97 -1.21 -21.69
C LEU A 5 -9.35 -2.38 -20.92
N ALA A 6 -8.62 -3.22 -21.65
CA ALA A 6 -7.94 -4.35 -21.07
C ALA A 6 -6.99 -3.81 -20.01
N GLN A 7 -7.35 -4.09 -18.76
CA GLN A 7 -6.77 -3.47 -17.60
C GLN A 7 -6.63 -4.56 -16.57
N ILE A 8 -5.48 -4.62 -15.93
CA ILE A 8 -5.29 -5.39 -14.72
C ILE A 8 -6.42 -5.07 -13.72
N SER A 9 -6.93 -6.07 -13.01
CA SER A 9 -8.01 -5.86 -12.05
C SER A 9 -7.62 -6.45 -10.69
N PRO A 10 -7.31 -5.62 -9.68
CA PRO A 10 -6.98 -6.10 -8.34
C PRO A 10 -8.17 -6.85 -7.73
N THR A 11 -7.89 -8.01 -7.14
CA THR A 11 -8.89 -8.91 -6.54
C THR A 11 -8.68 -9.15 -5.05
N THR A 12 -7.48 -8.88 -4.53
CA THR A 12 -7.14 -9.04 -3.10
C THR A 12 -6.06 -8.02 -2.73
N PRO A 13 -6.16 -7.32 -1.59
CA PRO A 13 -7.16 -7.49 -0.53
C PRO A 13 -8.58 -7.04 -0.88
N GLY A 14 -9.56 -7.73 -0.29
CA GLY A 14 -10.97 -7.37 -0.30
C GLY A 14 -11.38 -6.54 0.93
N PRO A 15 -12.66 -6.10 1.00
CA PRO A 15 -13.15 -5.34 2.13
C PRO A 15 -13.20 -6.23 3.38
N ASN A 16 -12.84 -5.66 4.54
CA ASN A 16 -12.73 -6.34 5.84
C ASN A 16 -11.61 -7.38 5.94
N GLU A 17 -10.76 -7.51 4.93
CA GLU A 17 -9.60 -8.37 5.01
C GLU A 17 -8.56 -7.76 5.93
N THR A 18 -7.98 -8.57 6.82
CA THR A 18 -7.03 -8.11 7.83
C THR A 18 -5.73 -8.88 7.70
N TYR A 19 -4.63 -8.15 7.69
CA TYR A 19 -3.28 -8.69 7.71
C TYR A 19 -2.50 -8.11 8.89
N ASN A 20 -1.81 -8.95 9.65
CA ASN A 20 -0.96 -8.48 10.73
C ASN A 20 0.37 -7.97 10.17
N ALA A 21 0.85 -6.85 10.70
CA ALA A 21 2.20 -6.36 10.42
C ALA A 21 3.25 -7.45 10.72
N GLY A 22 4.29 -7.51 9.87
CA GLY A 22 5.30 -8.56 9.90
C GLY A 22 4.87 -9.91 9.30
N SER A 23 3.58 -10.10 8.98
CA SER A 23 3.07 -11.30 8.30
C SER A 23 3.00 -11.12 6.78
N ALA A 24 2.65 -12.18 6.05
CA ALA A 24 2.47 -12.12 4.61
C ALA A 24 1.15 -11.43 4.22
N CYS A 25 1.25 -10.24 3.64
CA CYS A 25 0.21 -9.56 2.88
C CYS A 25 0.06 -10.23 1.52
N LYS A 26 -1.12 -10.79 1.24
CA LYS A 26 -1.43 -11.36 -0.07
C LYS A 26 -2.02 -10.27 -0.97
N ILE A 27 -1.48 -10.19 -2.17
CA ILE A 27 -1.91 -9.23 -3.19
C ILE A 27 -2.24 -10.04 -4.44
N ALA A 28 -3.44 -9.88 -4.99
CA ALA A 28 -3.83 -10.61 -6.18
C ALA A 28 -4.55 -9.71 -7.16
N TRP A 29 -4.43 -10.07 -8.43
CA TRP A 29 -5.11 -9.42 -9.54
C TRP A 29 -5.46 -10.43 -10.62
N THR A 30 -6.44 -10.06 -11.45
CA THR A 30 -6.68 -10.70 -12.75
C THR A 30 -5.65 -10.16 -13.73
N PRO A 31 -4.83 -11.02 -14.37
CA PRO A 31 -3.83 -10.57 -15.34
C PRO A 31 -4.45 -9.80 -16.51
N ASP A 32 -3.73 -8.80 -17.00
CA ASP A 32 -4.12 -8.06 -18.20
C ASP A 32 -4.05 -8.97 -19.44
N SER A 33 -5.18 -9.10 -20.13
CA SER A 33 -5.29 -9.91 -21.34
C SER A 33 -4.89 -9.17 -22.62
N SER A 34 -4.65 -7.85 -22.59
CA SER A 34 -4.14 -7.11 -23.77
C SER A 34 -2.64 -7.18 -23.96
N GLY A 35 -1.88 -7.48 -22.91
CA GLY A 35 -0.41 -7.46 -22.97
C GLY A 35 0.21 -6.08 -22.74
N SER A 36 -0.55 -5.10 -22.25
CA SER A 36 -0.09 -3.71 -22.10
C SER A 36 0.55 -3.45 -20.72
N TRP A 37 0.15 -4.20 -19.69
CA TRP A 37 0.63 -4.03 -18.31
C TRP A 37 1.91 -4.83 -18.01
N THR A 38 3.00 -4.54 -18.72
CA THR A 38 4.28 -5.26 -18.58
C THR A 38 5.23 -4.64 -17.55
N ASN A 39 4.94 -3.45 -17.04
CA ASN A 39 5.74 -2.75 -16.03
C ASN A 39 4.86 -2.31 -14.85
N LEU A 40 4.28 -3.30 -14.16
CA LEU A 40 3.41 -3.09 -13.02
C LEU A 40 4.21 -2.60 -11.80
N THR A 41 3.76 -1.49 -11.23
CA THR A 41 4.12 -1.00 -9.90
C THR A 41 2.95 -1.18 -8.95
N ILE A 42 3.22 -1.73 -7.76
CA ILE A 42 2.28 -1.84 -6.65
C ILE A 42 2.74 -0.91 -5.53
N ALA A 43 1.86 -0.02 -5.07
CA ALA A 43 2.12 0.89 -3.96
C ALA A 43 1.06 0.73 -2.87
N LEU A 44 1.48 0.79 -1.61
CA LEU A 44 0.59 0.88 -0.46
C LEU A 44 0.24 2.34 -0.22
N MET A 45 -1.06 2.62 -0.14
CA MET A 45 -1.62 3.95 -0.08
C MET A 45 -2.59 4.07 1.11
N SER A 46 -2.80 5.30 1.56
CA SER A 46 -3.81 5.67 2.57
C SER A 46 -4.42 7.03 2.22
N GLY A 47 -5.25 7.63 3.10
CA GLY A 47 -5.89 8.91 2.85
C GLY A 47 -7.29 8.81 2.25
N SER A 48 -7.88 9.93 1.86
CA SER A 48 -9.24 10.00 1.31
C SER A 48 -9.26 9.63 -0.19
N ASN A 49 -10.45 9.41 -0.75
CA ASN A 49 -10.60 9.09 -2.18
C ASN A 49 -10.19 10.25 -3.10
N THR A 50 -10.09 11.47 -2.58
CA THR A 50 -9.66 12.67 -3.33
C THR A 50 -8.25 13.13 -2.98
N ASN A 51 -7.67 12.61 -1.90
CA ASN A 51 -6.33 12.96 -1.43
C ASN A 51 -5.63 11.71 -0.87
N MET A 52 -5.20 10.85 -1.79
CA MET A 52 -4.51 9.61 -1.46
C MET A 52 -3.02 9.90 -1.25
N SER A 53 -2.43 9.30 -0.24
CA SER A 53 -1.01 9.49 0.11
C SER A 53 -0.26 8.16 0.05
N LEU A 54 0.95 8.23 -0.50
CA LEU A 54 1.87 7.09 -0.56
C LEU A 54 2.39 6.76 0.83
N VAL A 55 2.17 5.52 1.26
CA VAL A 55 2.75 4.96 2.48
C VAL A 55 4.11 4.35 2.16
N THR A 56 4.14 3.42 1.20
CA THR A 56 5.36 2.79 0.72
C THR A 56 5.15 2.11 -0.62
N LYS A 57 6.25 1.83 -1.31
CA LYS A 57 6.27 1.07 -2.55
C LYS A 57 6.43 -0.41 -2.23
N VAL A 58 5.55 -1.24 -2.79
CA VAL A 58 5.50 -2.69 -2.52
C VAL A 58 6.38 -3.45 -3.51
N ALA A 59 6.19 -3.18 -4.80
CA ALA A 59 6.93 -3.80 -5.89
C ALA A 59 6.94 -2.91 -7.12
N GLU A 60 7.96 -3.06 -7.97
CA GLU A 60 8.09 -2.38 -9.27
C GLU A 60 8.64 -3.36 -10.31
N GLY A 61 8.34 -3.10 -11.59
CA GLY A 61 8.88 -3.89 -12.69
C GLY A 61 8.27 -5.28 -12.83
N LEU A 62 7.09 -5.52 -12.24
CA LEU A 62 6.39 -6.79 -12.39
C LEU A 62 5.71 -6.87 -13.76
N ASP A 63 5.59 -8.06 -14.33
CA ASP A 63 4.77 -8.28 -15.52
C ASP A 63 3.32 -8.59 -15.10
N GLY A 64 2.46 -7.58 -15.15
CA GLY A 64 1.03 -7.69 -14.80
C GLY A 64 0.21 -8.60 -15.72
N THR A 65 0.79 -9.05 -16.84
CA THR A 65 0.19 -10.02 -17.76
C THR A 65 0.48 -11.47 -17.37
N ASN A 66 1.50 -11.68 -16.52
CA ASN A 66 1.95 -13.01 -16.12
C ASN A 66 1.13 -13.55 -14.94
N ALA A 67 0.28 -14.54 -15.22
CA ALA A 67 -0.55 -15.22 -14.22
C ALA A 67 0.25 -15.91 -13.10
N SER A 68 1.55 -16.21 -13.29
CA SER A 68 2.38 -16.84 -12.26
C SER A 68 2.84 -15.87 -11.17
N LEU A 69 2.69 -14.56 -11.38
CA LEU A 69 3.05 -13.51 -10.40
C LEU A 69 1.88 -13.16 -9.46
N THR A 70 0.70 -13.72 -9.69
CA THR A 70 -0.50 -13.52 -8.87
C THR A 70 -0.99 -14.87 -8.33
N PRO A 71 -1.19 -15.03 -7.01
CA PRO A 71 -1.05 -14.03 -5.97
C PRO A 71 0.42 -13.72 -5.62
N PHE A 72 0.71 -12.43 -5.43
CA PHE A 72 1.97 -11.91 -4.93
C PHE A 72 1.95 -11.89 -3.40
N SER A 73 3.06 -12.30 -2.78
CA SER A 73 3.22 -12.28 -1.33
C SER A 73 4.27 -11.24 -0.93
N TRP A 74 3.89 -10.34 -0.03
CA TRP A 74 4.74 -9.28 0.49
C TRP A 74 4.67 -9.27 2.03
N THR A 75 5.73 -8.90 2.71
CA THR A 75 5.68 -8.72 4.17
C THR A 75 4.97 -7.41 4.49
N CYS A 76 3.85 -7.49 5.22
CA CYS A 76 3.13 -6.31 5.67
C CYS A 76 4.03 -5.43 6.54
N PRO A 77 4.16 -4.14 6.23
CA PRO A 77 5.04 -3.25 6.98
C PRO A 77 4.44 -2.93 8.34
N GLU A 78 5.30 -2.48 9.24
CA GLU A 78 4.87 -1.78 10.44
C GLU A 78 4.33 -0.41 10.04
N VAL A 79 3.11 -0.08 10.45
CA VAL A 79 2.42 1.16 10.09
C VAL A 79 1.91 1.91 11.31
N THR A 80 1.53 3.17 11.12
CA THR A 80 0.84 3.97 12.12
C THR A 80 -0.23 4.82 11.43
N PRO A 81 -1.51 4.71 11.83
CA PRO A 81 -2.08 3.75 12.78
C PRO A 81 -2.23 2.33 12.18
N TYR A 82 -2.41 1.30 13.01
CA TYR A 82 -2.90 0.00 12.53
C TYR A 82 -4.41 0.10 12.35
N SER A 83 -4.93 0.13 11.12
CA SER A 83 -6.34 0.44 10.87
C SER A 83 -6.78 -0.04 9.48
N ASP A 84 -8.08 -0.02 9.20
CA ASP A 84 -8.75 -0.40 7.94
C ASP A 84 -8.76 0.74 6.90
N ILE A 85 -7.65 1.47 6.82
CA ILE A 85 -7.51 2.67 5.97
C ILE A 85 -6.59 2.47 4.76
N TYR A 86 -5.96 1.30 4.64
CA TYR A 86 -4.92 1.01 3.65
C TYR A 86 -5.49 0.36 2.41
N PHE A 87 -4.90 0.64 1.26
CA PHE A 87 -5.29 0.06 -0.03
C PHE A 87 -4.09 0.05 -0.97
N TYR A 88 -4.08 -0.87 -1.94
CA TYR A 88 -3.02 -0.92 -2.94
C TYR A 88 -3.41 -0.17 -4.21
N GLN A 89 -2.44 0.57 -4.75
CA GLN A 89 -2.48 1.13 -6.09
C GLN A 89 -1.66 0.26 -7.04
N PHE A 90 -2.21 0.03 -8.22
CA PHE A 90 -1.53 -0.60 -9.34
C PHE A 90 -1.39 0.44 -10.44
N THR A 91 -0.17 0.64 -10.93
CA THR A 91 0.11 1.53 -12.08
C THR A 91 1.01 0.82 -13.09
N ASN A 92 0.95 1.25 -14.35
CA ASN A 92 1.84 0.75 -15.40
C ASN A 92 2.92 1.79 -15.67
N GLY A 93 4.18 1.49 -15.34
CA GLY A 93 5.30 2.41 -15.48
C GLY A 93 5.16 3.69 -14.65
N ASN A 94 4.56 3.58 -13.45
CA ASN A 94 4.27 4.72 -12.56
C ASN A 94 3.31 5.77 -13.15
N LEU A 95 2.59 5.44 -14.23
CA LEU A 95 1.56 6.30 -14.80
C LEU A 95 0.27 6.21 -13.98
N THR A 96 -0.08 7.29 -13.28
CA THR A 96 -1.22 7.33 -12.36
C THR A 96 -2.58 7.48 -13.05
N GLU A 97 -2.62 7.94 -14.31
CA GLU A 97 -3.85 8.17 -15.07
C GLU A 97 -4.71 6.89 -15.24
N ASN A 98 -4.07 5.72 -15.29
CA ASN A 98 -4.75 4.42 -15.43
C ASN A 98 -4.63 3.57 -14.16
N SER A 99 -4.57 4.22 -13.00
CA SER A 99 -4.43 3.51 -11.73
C SER A 99 -5.63 2.61 -11.47
N THR A 100 -5.37 1.40 -10.99
CA THR A 100 -6.38 0.55 -10.39
C THR A 100 -6.07 0.30 -8.94
N TRP A 101 -7.10 -0.05 -8.16
CA TRP A 101 -7.01 -0.04 -6.71
C TRP A 101 -7.69 -1.27 -6.13
N THR A 102 -7.18 -1.75 -5.01
CA THR A 102 -7.95 -2.65 -4.15
C THR A 102 -8.99 -1.86 -3.35
N THR A 103 -9.91 -2.56 -2.71
CA THR A 103 -10.66 -1.97 -1.61
C THR A 103 -9.73 -1.70 -0.43
N ARG A 104 -10.24 -0.92 0.54
CA ARG A 104 -9.55 -0.75 1.82
C ARG A 104 -9.51 -2.05 2.60
N PHE A 105 -8.41 -2.25 3.32
CA PHE A 105 -8.16 -3.42 4.15
C PHE A 105 -7.41 -3.00 5.42
N THR A 106 -7.40 -3.88 6.41
CA THR A 106 -6.78 -3.65 7.71
C THR A 106 -5.34 -4.13 7.71
N ILE A 107 -4.42 -3.25 8.09
CA ILE A 107 -3.11 -3.67 8.61
C ILE A 107 -3.20 -3.58 10.13
N ALA A 108 -3.29 -4.74 10.79
CA ALA A 108 -3.32 -4.87 12.23
C ALA A 108 -1.91 -4.91 12.82
N SER A 109 -1.79 -4.70 14.13
CA SER A 109 -0.55 -4.93 14.87
C SER A 109 -0.08 -6.38 14.73
N PRO A 110 1.18 -6.70 15.05
CA PRO A 110 1.63 -8.09 15.08
C PRO A 110 0.80 -8.98 16.02
N ALA A 111 0.19 -8.40 17.07
CA ALA A 111 -0.71 -9.08 17.99
C ALA A 111 -2.16 -9.22 17.48
N GLY A 112 -2.50 -8.56 16.37
CA GLY A 112 -3.84 -8.58 15.76
C GLY A 112 -4.74 -7.42 16.16
N ASP A 113 -4.22 -6.41 16.86
CA ASP A 113 -5.00 -5.24 17.28
C ASP A 113 -5.09 -4.19 16.16
N SER A 114 -6.21 -3.46 16.09
CA SER A 114 -6.41 -2.36 15.15
C SER A 114 -7.22 -1.22 15.78
N ASP A 115 -6.86 0.00 15.43
CA ASP A 115 -7.56 1.24 15.76
C ASP A 115 -8.64 1.56 14.71
N SER A 116 -9.67 2.29 15.13
CA SER A 116 -10.67 2.83 14.20
C SER A 116 -10.06 3.90 13.28
N PRO A 117 -10.61 4.07 12.05
CA PRO A 117 -10.22 5.15 11.15
C PRO A 117 -10.41 6.52 11.80
N GLU A 118 -9.51 7.45 11.47
CA GLU A 118 -9.59 8.85 11.92
C GLU A 118 -10.91 9.52 11.48
N ASN A 119 -11.40 9.18 10.29
CA ASN A 119 -12.60 9.74 9.70
C ASN A 119 -13.53 8.63 9.22
N MET A 120 -14.78 8.63 9.68
CA MET A 120 -15.77 7.61 9.31
C MET A 120 -16.45 7.87 7.95
N LYS A 121 -16.31 9.08 7.40
CA LYS A 121 -16.90 9.49 6.12
C LYS A 121 -15.89 10.25 5.27
N GLN A 122 -16.02 10.12 3.96
CA GLN A 122 -15.27 10.91 3.00
C GLN A 122 -15.66 12.38 3.09
N PRO A 123 -14.79 13.33 2.65
CA PRO A 123 -15.11 14.76 2.65
C PRO A 123 -16.36 15.14 1.84
N ASN A 124 -16.74 14.32 0.85
CA ASN A 124 -17.96 14.49 0.06
C ASN A 124 -19.22 13.87 0.72
N GLY A 125 -19.09 13.21 1.86
CA GLY A 125 -20.18 12.60 2.63
C GLY A 125 -20.35 11.09 2.47
N ASP A 126 -19.60 10.44 1.57
CA ASP A 126 -19.69 8.98 1.38
C ASP A 126 -19.28 8.22 2.64
N GLU A 127 -19.98 7.12 2.93
CA GLU A 127 -19.72 6.26 4.10
C GLU A 127 -18.53 5.31 3.86
N VAL A 128 -17.41 5.88 3.42
CA VAL A 128 -16.13 5.18 3.28
C VAL A 128 -15.17 5.78 4.30
N PRO A 129 -14.79 5.03 5.35
CA PRO A 129 -13.83 5.50 6.33
C PRO A 129 -12.45 5.74 5.71
N TRP A 130 -11.68 6.65 6.29
CA TRP A 130 -10.31 6.94 5.87
C TRP A 130 -9.48 7.52 7.01
N GLY A 131 -8.17 7.51 6.83
CA GLY A 131 -7.20 8.12 7.71
C GLY A 131 -5.86 8.24 7.00
N MET A 132 -4.96 9.02 7.58
CA MET A 132 -3.60 9.16 7.07
C MET A 132 -2.70 8.11 7.73
N GLY A 133 -2.29 7.13 6.93
CA GLY A 133 -1.35 6.09 7.35
C GLY A 133 0.07 6.42 6.89
N GLN A 134 1.05 5.96 7.65
CA GLN A 134 2.46 6.06 7.32
C GLN A 134 3.20 4.82 7.82
N LEU A 135 4.40 4.58 7.28
CA LEU A 135 5.30 3.59 7.87
C LEU A 135 5.60 4.00 9.31
N LYS A 136 5.52 3.03 10.21
CA LYS A 136 6.01 3.21 11.57
C LYS A 136 7.51 3.46 11.46
N GLU A 137 8.01 4.52 12.09
CA GLU A 137 9.44 4.73 12.18
C GLU A 137 10.06 3.49 12.84
N SER A 138 10.75 2.68 12.04
CA SER A 138 11.66 1.72 12.59
C SER A 138 12.72 2.54 13.29
N LYS A 139 12.83 2.44 14.62
CA LYS A 139 14.09 2.78 15.28
C LYS A 139 15.13 1.86 14.67
N LEU A 140 15.72 2.27 13.55
CA LEU A 140 17.13 2.01 13.33
C LEU A 140 17.78 2.52 14.61
N SER A 141 18.23 1.59 15.45
CA SER A 141 19.29 1.87 16.40
C SER A 141 20.46 2.36 15.56
N SER A 142 20.44 3.66 15.25
CA SER A 142 21.61 4.41 14.83
C SER A 142 22.51 4.39 16.05
N ASN A 143 23.25 3.30 16.20
CA ASN A 143 24.38 3.18 17.11
C ASN A 143 25.50 4.07 16.55
N THR A 144 25.22 5.36 16.36
CA THR A 144 26.22 6.36 16.04
C THR A 144 26.96 6.65 17.32
N SER A 145 27.94 5.79 17.57
CA SER A 145 29.05 6.02 18.47
C SER A 145 29.78 7.27 17.94
N LEU A 146 29.42 8.46 18.42
CA LEU A 146 30.28 9.63 18.26
C LEU A 146 31.32 9.59 19.39
N ALA A 147 32.30 8.70 19.19
CA ALA A 147 33.60 8.87 19.79
C ALA A 147 34.27 10.10 19.16
N SER A 148 34.45 11.14 19.98
CA SER A 148 35.59 12.06 20.02
C SER A 148 36.01 12.78 18.73
N GLN A 149 35.99 14.12 18.74
CA GLN A 149 37.23 14.90 18.53
C GLN A 149 37.10 16.40 18.88
N ASN A 150 38.00 16.77 19.77
CA ASN A 150 38.57 18.04 20.24
C ASN A 150 38.71 19.23 19.25
N SER A 151 38.95 20.41 19.86
CA SER A 151 39.59 21.67 19.36
C SER A 151 38.68 22.72 18.69
N SER A 152 38.80 24.04 18.81
CA SER A 152 39.45 25.03 19.69
C SER A 152 38.99 26.43 19.21
N SER A 153 38.84 27.39 20.13
CA SER A 153 39.06 28.86 20.03
C SER A 153 38.58 29.70 18.83
N SER A 154 37.84 30.78 19.11
CA SER A 154 38.12 32.18 18.71
C SER A 154 37.33 33.14 19.58
#